data_AF-A0A9D9BMC5-F1
#
_entry.id   AF-A0A9D9BMC5-F1
#
_cell.length_a   1.000
_cell.length_b   1.000
_cell.length_c   1.000
_cell.angle_alpha   90.00
_cell.angle_beta   90.00
_cell.angle_gamma   90.00
#
_symmetry.space_group_name_H-M   'P 1'
#
loop_
_entity.id
_entity.type
_entity.pdbx_description
1 polymer ?
#
loop_
_entity_poly.entity_id
_entity_poly.type
_entity_poly.pdbx_seq_one_letter_code
_entity_poly.pdbx_strand_id
1 'polypeptide(L)'
;MYPRKTYTFDEAKRRLERYCAYQERCHQEVRRKLIEMRMIPEAQDKIIVHLLEHNYLNEERFVEAFIRGKFRIKKWGKQRLQMELKRKDIHPTLIRKALNRLNTDEYWETFDQLAVQKLESIKESNLQKKRKKLADFLLYRGWESPMVYDKVRELIP
;
A
#
# COMPACT_ATOMS: atom_id res chain seq x y z
N MET A 1 8.11 22.77 -29.73
CA MET A 1 8.84 21.83 -28.83
C MET A 1 9.03 22.54 -27.50
N TYR A 2 8.30 22.16 -26.44
CA TYR A 2 8.45 22.84 -25.14
C TYR A 2 9.86 22.57 -24.57
N PRO A 3 10.57 23.59 -24.06
CA PRO A 3 11.89 23.40 -23.46
C PRO A 3 11.76 22.43 -22.29
N ARG A 4 12.53 21.33 -22.37
CA ARG A 4 12.50 20.30 -21.33
C ARG A 4 13.30 20.78 -20.14
N LYS A 5 12.71 20.67 -18.95
CA LYS A 5 13.36 21.07 -17.71
C LYS A 5 14.49 20.10 -17.37
N THR A 6 15.72 20.61 -17.33
CA THR A 6 16.90 19.92 -16.80
C THR A 6 17.08 20.27 -15.32
N TYR A 7 17.85 19.45 -14.60
CA TYR A 7 18.16 19.67 -13.20
C TYR A 7 19.65 19.51 -12.99
N THR A 8 20.24 20.40 -12.21
CA THR A 8 21.56 20.15 -11.64
C THR A 8 21.47 19.10 -10.53
N PHE A 9 22.63 18.55 -10.13
CA PHE A 9 22.69 17.59 -9.02
C PHE A 9 22.04 18.14 -7.75
N ASP A 10 22.39 19.36 -7.34
CA ASP A 10 21.88 19.96 -6.10
C ASP A 10 20.40 20.33 -6.17
N GLU A 11 19.92 20.77 -7.33
CA GLU A 11 18.49 21.00 -7.54
C GLU A 11 17.69 19.71 -7.43
N ALA A 12 18.21 18.63 -8.03
CA ALA A 12 17.57 17.32 -7.95
C ALA A 12 17.54 16.80 -6.52
N LYS A 13 18.68 16.86 -5.82
CA LYS A 13 18.81 16.48 -4.40
C LYS A 13 17.80 17.22 -3.53
N ARG A 14 17.78 18.56 -3.57
CA ARG A 14 16.84 19.40 -2.79
C ARG A 14 15.38 19.14 -3.10
N ARG A 15 15.08 18.75 -4.35
CA ARG A 15 13.72 18.40 -4.76
C ARG A 15 13.31 17.03 -4.21
N LEU A 16 14.22 16.06 -4.21
CA LEU A 16 13.94 14.73 -3.68
C LEU A 16 13.86 14.73 -2.15
N GLU A 17 14.64 15.56 -1.46
CA GLU A 17 14.49 15.80 -0.01
C GLU A 17 13.07 16.27 0.31
N ARG A 18 12.60 17.32 -0.37
CA ARG A 18 11.22 17.82 -0.23
C ARG A 18 10.17 16.78 -0.59
N TYR A 19 10.42 15.98 -1.63
CA TYR A 19 9.50 14.94 -2.09
C TYR A 19 9.31 13.82 -1.06
N CYS A 20 10.37 13.44 -0.36
CA CYS A 20 10.33 12.43 0.71
C CYS A 20 9.86 13.02 2.05
N ALA A 21 10.19 14.28 2.34
CA ALA A 21 9.73 14.98 3.54
C ALA A 21 8.20 15.24 3.51
N TYR A 22 7.63 15.45 2.33
CA TYR A 22 6.18 15.65 2.18
C TYR A 22 5.37 14.38 2.46
N GLN A 23 5.89 13.22 2.07
CA GLN A 23 5.24 11.92 2.25
C GLN A 23 6.28 10.82 2.11
N GLU A 24 6.15 9.76 2.91
CA GLU A 24 6.95 8.56 2.76
C GLU A 24 6.95 8.02 1.32
N ARG A 25 8.15 7.63 0.87
CA ARG A 25 8.43 7.05 -0.45
C ARG A 25 9.19 5.75 -0.30
N CYS A 26 9.01 4.83 -1.25
CA CYS A 26 9.90 3.69 -1.39
C CYS A 26 11.02 3.97 -2.42
N HIS A 27 12.06 3.13 -2.42
CA HIS A 27 13.17 3.23 -3.35
C HIS A 27 12.72 3.27 -4.81
N GLN A 28 11.75 2.43 -5.19
CA GLN A 28 11.21 2.38 -6.54
C GLN A 28 10.59 3.71 -6.97
N GLU A 29 9.88 4.41 -6.07
CA GLU A 29 9.27 5.71 -6.35
C GLU A 29 10.33 6.81 -6.54
N VAL A 30 11.36 6.82 -5.68
CA VAL A 30 12.47 7.77 -5.78
C VAL A 30 13.29 7.54 -7.05
N ARG A 31 13.65 6.29 -7.37
CA ARG A 31 14.34 5.94 -8.62
C ARG A 31 13.54 6.37 -9.85
N ARG A 32 12.24 6.06 -9.88
CA ARG A 32 11.37 6.50 -10.99
C ARG A 32 11.36 8.02 -11.12
N LYS A 33 11.31 8.75 -10.00
CA LYS A 33 11.33 10.22 -10.02
C LYS A 33 12.63 10.78 -10.58
N LEU A 34 13.77 10.19 -10.22
CA LEU A 34 15.07 10.59 -10.74
C LEU A 34 15.22 10.31 -12.24
N ILE A 35 14.65 9.20 -12.72
CA ILE A 35 14.57 8.87 -14.15
C ILE A 35 13.68 9.88 -14.90
N GLU A 36 12.51 10.23 -14.35
CA GLU A 36 11.65 11.29 -14.90
C GLU A 36 12.39 12.64 -14.99
N MET A 37 13.29 12.90 -14.04
CA MET A 37 14.17 14.08 -14.01
C MET A 37 15.39 13.96 -14.94
N ARG A 38 15.57 12.81 -15.60
CA ARG A 38 16.68 12.51 -16.53
C ARG A 38 18.08 12.63 -15.91
N MET A 39 18.19 12.32 -14.62
CA MET A 39 19.48 12.26 -13.96
C MET A 39 20.28 11.06 -14.47
N ILE A 40 21.58 11.23 -14.67
CA ILE A 40 22.49 10.13 -15.02
C ILE A 40 22.60 9.13 -13.85
N PRO A 41 22.84 7.82 -14.10
CA PRO A 41 22.86 6.79 -13.05
C PRO A 41 23.73 7.15 -11.84
N GLU A 42 24.92 7.69 -12.07
CA GLU A 42 25.88 8.07 -11.02
C GLU A 42 25.31 9.15 -10.09
N ALA A 43 24.54 10.09 -10.65
CA ALA A 43 23.85 11.11 -9.87
C ALA A 43 22.66 10.53 -9.10
N GLN A 44 21.93 9.56 -9.69
CA GLN A 44 20.81 8.92 -9.02
C GLN A 44 21.26 8.19 -7.76
N ASP A 45 22.31 7.38 -7.86
CA ASP A 45 22.81 6.58 -6.74
C ASP A 45 23.34 7.49 -5.62
N LYS A 46 24.11 8.53 -5.95
CA LYS A 46 24.57 9.53 -4.97
C LYS A 46 23.43 10.24 -4.25
N ILE A 47 22.37 10.61 -4.98
CA ILE A 47 21.19 11.24 -4.36
C ILE A 47 20.46 10.24 -3.45
N ILE A 48 20.29 8.99 -3.87
CA ILE A 48 19.61 7.97 -3.05
C ILE A 48 20.40 7.70 -1.76
N VAL A 49 21.72 7.56 -1.84
CA VAL A 49 22.59 7.41 -0.66
C VAL A 49 22.41 8.59 0.29
N HIS A 50 22.47 9.82 -0.23
CA HIS A 50 22.25 11.03 0.58
C HIS A 50 20.89 11.01 1.29
N LEU A 51 19.81 10.63 0.60
CA LEU A 51 18.47 10.55 1.17
C LEU A 51 18.36 9.47 2.26
N LEU A 52 19.07 8.36 2.11
CA LEU A 52 19.12 7.28 3.11
C LEU A 52 19.91 7.72 4.35
N GLU A 53 21.11 8.27 4.17
CA GLU A 53 22.00 8.73 5.25
C GLU A 53 21.34 9.82 6.10
N HIS A 54 20.61 10.73 5.46
CA HIS A 54 19.88 11.80 6.15
C HIS A 54 18.45 11.39 6.54
N ASN A 55 18.10 10.10 6.41
CA ASN A 55 16.83 9.49 6.80
C ASN A 55 15.57 10.10 6.13
N TYR A 56 15.73 10.80 5.01
CA TYR A 56 14.62 11.23 4.15
C TYR A 56 13.94 10.04 3.50
N LEU A 57 14.71 9.05 3.05
CA LEU A 57 14.22 7.81 2.47
C LEU A 57 14.37 6.68 3.49
N ASN A 58 13.25 6.06 3.87
CA ASN A 58 13.26 4.95 4.83
C ASN A 58 12.17 3.94 4.45
N GLU A 59 12.59 2.73 4.06
CA GLU A 59 11.66 1.72 3.54
C GLU A 59 10.77 1.13 4.64
N GLU A 60 11.27 0.96 5.87
CA GLU A 60 10.45 0.48 6.99
C GLU A 60 9.35 1.48 7.31
N ARG A 61 9.69 2.77 7.40
CA ARG A 61 8.73 3.86 7.62
C ARG A 61 7.68 3.94 6.52
N PHE A 62 8.10 3.78 5.26
CA PHE A 62 7.18 3.70 4.12
C PHE A 62 6.19 2.53 4.25
N VAL A 63 6.67 1.33 4.55
CA VAL A 63 5.83 0.13 4.63
C VAL A 63 4.79 0.26 5.74
N GLU A 64 5.19 0.76 6.91
CA GLU A 64 4.27 0.98 8.03
C GLU A 64 3.21 2.03 7.70
N ALA A 65 3.62 3.18 7.14
CA ALA A 65 2.69 4.23 6.74
C ALA A 65 1.72 3.74 5.66
N PHE A 66 2.21 2.96 4.70
CA PHE A 66 1.41 2.36 3.63
C PHE A 66 0.36 1.40 4.20
N ILE A 67 0.78 0.45 5.05
CA ILE A 67 -0.12 -0.53 5.65
C ILE A 67 -1.19 0.17 6.47
N ARG A 68 -0.79 1.05 7.40
CA ARG A 68 -1.71 1.78 8.27
C ARG A 68 -2.72 2.61 7.48
N GLY A 69 -2.25 3.36 6.48
CA GLY A 69 -3.11 4.20 5.65
C GLY A 69 -4.11 3.39 4.82
N LYS A 70 -3.66 2.33 4.16
CA LYS A 70 -4.53 1.48 3.34
C LYS A 70 -5.49 0.64 4.18
N PHE A 71 -5.06 0.14 5.33
CA PHE A 71 -5.92 -0.55 6.27
C PHE A 71 -7.01 0.39 6.81
N ARG A 72 -6.65 1.54 7.37
CA ARG A 72 -7.62 2.47 8.00
C ARG A 72 -8.61 3.08 7.01
N ILE A 73 -8.12 3.53 5.85
CA ILE A 73 -8.94 4.31 4.89
C ILE A 73 -9.61 3.39 3.86
N LYS A 74 -8.89 2.40 3.34
CA LYS A 74 -9.38 1.52 2.26
C LYS A 74 -9.85 0.16 2.76
N LYS A 75 -9.68 -0.15 4.04
CA LYS A 75 -10.08 -1.43 4.66
C LYS A 75 -9.55 -2.63 3.87
N TRP A 76 -8.26 -2.56 3.51
CA TRP A 76 -7.57 -3.63 2.79
C TRP A 76 -7.10 -4.71 3.77
N GLY A 77 -7.32 -5.97 3.42
CA GLY A 77 -6.78 -7.10 4.15
C GLY A 77 -5.31 -7.36 3.83
N LYS A 78 -4.68 -8.26 4.59
CA LYS A 78 -3.25 -8.57 4.52
C LYS A 78 -2.80 -9.02 3.13
N GLN A 79 -3.64 -9.76 2.39
CA GLN A 79 -3.28 -10.24 1.05
C GLN A 79 -3.12 -9.09 0.04
N ARG A 80 -4.04 -8.11 0.07
CA ARG A 80 -3.95 -6.94 -0.81
C ARG A 80 -2.73 -6.09 -0.46
N LEU A 81 -2.53 -5.84 0.84
CA LEU A 81 -1.39 -5.07 1.34
C LEU A 81 -0.07 -5.71 0.89
N GLN A 82 0.07 -7.03 1.07
CA GLN A 82 1.27 -7.76 0.66
C GLN A 82 1.50 -7.67 -0.84
N MET A 83 0.46 -7.90 -1.66
CA MET A 83 0.57 -7.84 -3.11
C MET A 83 1.00 -6.44 -3.60
N GLU A 84 0.41 -5.38 -3.05
CA GLU A 84 0.72 -4.01 -3.47
C GLU A 84 2.12 -3.58 -3.05
N LEU A 85 2.60 -4.00 -1.87
CA LEU A 85 3.97 -3.76 -1.44
C LEU A 85 4.98 -4.57 -2.26
N LYS A 86 4.67 -5.83 -2.63
CA LYS A 86 5.51 -6.61 -3.55
C LYS A 86 5.63 -5.95 -4.92
N ARG A 87 4.55 -5.37 -5.46
CA ARG A 87 4.57 -4.60 -6.73
C ARG A 87 5.45 -3.35 -6.65
N LYS A 88 5.67 -2.84 -5.43
CA LYS A 88 6.56 -1.73 -5.14
C LYS A 88 8.01 -2.15 -4.86
N ASP A 89 8.32 -3.42 -5.10
CA ASP A 89 9.65 -4.01 -4.92
C ASP A 89 10.14 -3.98 -3.46
N ILE A 90 9.19 -4.05 -2.52
CA ILE A 90 9.51 -4.09 -1.09
C ILE A 90 9.91 -5.51 -0.69
N HIS A 91 11.01 -5.63 0.07
CA HIS A 91 11.51 -6.93 0.50
C HIS A 91 10.48 -7.72 1.34
N PRO A 92 10.25 -9.02 1.06
CA PRO A 92 9.20 -9.80 1.72
C PRO A 92 9.32 -9.85 3.26
N THR A 93 10.53 -9.82 3.80
CA THR A 93 10.75 -9.85 5.25
C THR A 93 10.23 -8.59 5.93
N LEU A 94 10.38 -7.42 5.29
CA LEU A 94 9.90 -6.15 5.82
C LEU A 94 8.37 -6.09 5.80
N ILE A 95 7.76 -6.58 4.72
CA ILE A 95 6.30 -6.70 4.61
C ILE A 95 5.77 -7.58 5.74
N ARG A 96 6.36 -8.77 5.94
CA ARG A 96 5.94 -9.70 6.99
C ARG A 96 6.06 -9.07 8.38
N LYS A 97 7.20 -8.42 8.67
CA LYS A 97 7.44 -7.73 9.95
C LYS A 97 6.36 -6.68 10.22
N ALA A 98 6.04 -5.85 9.23
CA ALA A 98 5.05 -4.79 9.39
C ALA A 98 3.60 -5.31 9.48
N LEU A 99 3.23 -6.34 8.71
CA LEU A 99 1.91 -6.97 8.81
C LEU A 99 1.70 -7.65 10.17
N ASN A 100 2.75 -8.22 10.77
CA ASN A 100 2.69 -8.83 12.10
C ASN A 100 2.51 -7.81 13.23
N ARG A 101 2.79 -6.52 12.99
CA ARG A 101 2.56 -5.42 13.95
C ARG A 101 1.12 -4.92 13.96
N LEU A 102 0.29 -5.34 13.01
CA LEU A 102 -1.13 -5.00 13.02
C LEU A 102 -1.79 -5.61 14.25
N ASN A 103 -2.59 -4.79 14.96
CA ASN A 103 -3.37 -5.26 16.07
C ASN A 103 -4.41 -6.29 15.56
N THR A 104 -4.37 -7.49 16.12
CA THR A 104 -5.23 -8.60 15.70
C THR A 104 -6.72 -8.27 15.92
N ASP A 105 -7.07 -7.69 17.06
CA ASP A 105 -8.46 -7.36 17.40
C ASP A 105 -9.01 -6.27 16.49
N GLU A 106 -8.23 -5.20 16.24
CA GLU A 106 -8.59 -4.14 15.28
C GLU A 106 -8.78 -4.70 13.86
N TYR A 107 -7.97 -5.69 13.48
CA TYR A 107 -8.05 -6.37 12.19
C TYR A 107 -9.38 -7.12 12.02
N TRP A 108 -9.77 -7.91 13.02
CA TRP A 108 -11.04 -8.64 13.04
C TRP A 108 -12.24 -7.71 13.08
N GLU A 109 -12.22 -6.70 13.96
CA GLU A 109 -13.32 -5.74 14.07
C GLU A 109 -13.52 -4.98 12.76
N THR A 110 -12.43 -4.55 12.12
CA THR A 110 -12.50 -3.87 10.81
C THR A 110 -13.08 -4.77 9.74
N PHE A 111 -12.73 -6.07 9.74
CA PHE A 111 -13.28 -7.04 8.80
C PHE A 111 -14.79 -7.21 8.98
N ASP A 112 -15.23 -7.40 10.22
CA ASP A 112 -16.63 -7.63 10.56
C ASP A 112 -17.50 -6.42 10.21
N GLN A 113 -17.08 -5.22 10.61
CA GLN A 113 -17.77 -3.98 10.25
C GLN A 113 -17.87 -3.82 8.74
N LEU A 114 -16.78 -4.09 7.99
CA LEU A 114 -16.78 -3.99 6.55
C LEU A 114 -17.73 -5.00 5.89
N ALA A 115 -17.79 -6.23 6.39
CA ALA A 115 -18.65 -7.28 5.86
C ALA A 115 -20.13 -6.94 6.06
N VAL A 116 -20.52 -6.49 7.27
CA VAL A 116 -21.89 -6.06 7.58
C VAL A 116 -22.31 -4.87 6.73
N GLN A 117 -21.49 -3.81 6.70
CA GLN A 117 -21.77 -2.62 5.86
C GLN A 117 -21.90 -2.99 4.39
N LYS A 118 -21.06 -3.92 3.90
CA LYS A 118 -21.16 -4.37 2.52
C LYS A 118 -22.46 -5.13 2.29
N LEU A 119 -22.83 -6.03 3.19
CA LEU A 119 -24.05 -6.82 3.08
C LEU A 119 -25.30 -5.94 2.98
N GLU A 120 -25.40 -4.91 3.83
CA GLU A 120 -26.50 -3.94 3.83
C GLU A 120 -26.61 -3.19 2.48
N SER A 121 -25.47 -2.93 1.82
CA SER A 121 -25.45 -2.30 0.50
C SER A 121 -25.92 -3.21 -0.66
N ILE A 122 -26.00 -4.53 -0.45
CA ILE A 122 -26.33 -5.48 -1.52
C ILE A 122 -27.85 -5.68 -1.61
N LYS A 123 -28.45 -5.15 -2.69
CA LYS A 123 -29.89 -5.26 -3.00
C LYS A 123 -30.29 -6.56 -3.72
N GLU A 124 -29.42 -7.57 -3.76
CA GLU A 124 -29.69 -8.84 -4.43
C GLU A 124 -30.62 -9.73 -3.61
N SER A 125 -31.68 -10.25 -4.23
CA SER A 125 -32.64 -11.15 -3.59
C SER A 125 -32.21 -12.61 -3.61
N ASN A 126 -31.51 -13.05 -4.67
CA ASN A 126 -31.03 -14.43 -4.74
C ASN A 126 -29.86 -14.66 -3.77
N LEU A 127 -30.05 -15.55 -2.78
CA LEU A 127 -29.07 -15.81 -1.72
C LEU A 127 -27.69 -16.22 -2.27
N GLN A 128 -27.64 -17.10 -3.27
CA GLN A 128 -26.37 -17.56 -3.84
C GLN A 128 -25.63 -16.42 -4.54
N LYS A 129 -26.33 -15.58 -5.30
CA LYS A 129 -25.75 -14.38 -5.92
C LYS A 129 -25.34 -13.35 -4.86
N LYS A 130 -26.08 -13.23 -3.76
CA LYS A 130 -25.76 -12.33 -2.64
C LYS A 130 -24.48 -12.76 -1.93
N ARG A 131 -24.34 -14.05 -1.61
CA ARG A 131 -23.11 -14.66 -1.06
C ARG A 131 -21.91 -14.39 -1.96
N LYS A 132 -22.05 -14.64 -3.27
CA LYS A 132 -21.00 -14.37 -4.26
C LYS A 132 -20.59 -12.89 -4.26
N LYS A 133 -21.55 -11.97 -4.32
CA LYS A 133 -21.27 -10.52 -4.32
C LYS A 133 -20.52 -10.05 -3.06
N LEU A 134 -20.85 -10.60 -1.89
CA LEU A 134 -20.15 -10.30 -0.64
C LEU A 134 -18.74 -10.89 -0.64
N ALA A 135 -18.60 -12.17 -0.99
CA ALA A 135 -17.32 -12.85 -1.08
C ALA A 135 -16.35 -12.16 -2.06
N ASP A 136 -16.81 -11.90 -3.29
CA ASP A 136 -16.01 -11.24 -4.33
C ASP A 136 -15.49 -9.87 -3.87
N PHE A 137 -16.32 -9.11 -3.15
CA PHE A 137 -15.92 -7.82 -2.61
C PHE A 137 -14.82 -7.94 -1.54
N LEU A 138 -14.99 -8.84 -0.58
CA LEU A 138 -14.01 -9.02 0.51
C LEU A 138 -12.69 -9.60 -0.02
N LEU A 139 -12.76 -10.58 -0.94
CA LEU A 139 -11.59 -11.13 -1.62
C LEU A 139 -10.86 -10.07 -2.46
N TYR A 140 -11.60 -9.21 -3.18
CA TYR A 140 -11.01 -8.10 -3.93
C TYR A 140 -10.27 -7.11 -3.02
N ARG A 141 -10.80 -6.86 -1.82
CA ARG A 141 -10.14 -6.06 -0.77
C ARG A 141 -8.97 -6.81 -0.10
N GLY A 142 -8.76 -8.07 -0.42
CA GLY A 142 -7.63 -8.91 -0.01
C GLY A 142 -7.70 -9.44 1.40
N TRP A 143 -8.92 -9.70 1.87
CA TRP A 143 -9.13 -10.49 3.09
C TRP A 143 -8.91 -11.98 2.80
N GLU A 144 -8.43 -12.69 3.81
CA GLU A 144 -8.06 -14.10 3.71
C GLU A 144 -9.29 -14.97 3.39
N SER A 145 -9.16 -15.86 2.41
CA SER A 145 -10.29 -16.67 1.93
C SER A 145 -11.05 -17.42 3.02
N PRO A 146 -10.38 -18.07 4.01
CA PRO A 146 -11.09 -18.71 5.12
C PRO A 146 -12.00 -17.74 5.87
N MET A 147 -11.48 -16.58 6.27
CA MET A 147 -12.24 -15.53 6.96
C MET A 147 -13.46 -15.08 6.15
N VAL A 148 -13.27 -14.89 4.84
CA VAL A 148 -14.34 -14.46 3.94
C VAL A 148 -15.45 -15.51 3.87
N TYR A 149 -15.10 -16.77 3.64
CA TYR A 149 -16.12 -17.80 3.48
C TYR A 149 -16.85 -18.12 4.78
N ASP A 150 -16.16 -18.09 5.92
CA ASP A 150 -16.79 -18.28 7.23
C ASP A 150 -17.78 -17.16 7.52
N LYS A 151 -17.38 -15.90 7.32
CA LYS A 151 -18.26 -14.75 7.53
C LYS A 151 -19.46 -14.72 6.58
N VAL A 152 -19.27 -15.15 5.34
CA VAL A 152 -20.38 -15.23 4.37
C VAL A 152 -21.41 -16.28 4.79
N ARG A 153 -20.97 -17.43 5.32
CA ARG A 153 -21.87 -18.47 5.86
C ARG A 153 -22.59 -18.00 7.12
N GLU A 154 -21.90 -17.28 7.99
CA GLU A 154 -22.45 -16.68 9.21
C GLU A 154 -23.56 -15.67 8.88
N LEU A 155 -23.30 -14.74 7.95
CA LEU A 155 -24.22 -13.65 7.64
C LEU A 155 -25.35 -14.03 6.67
N ILE A 156 -25.17 -15.07 5.86
CA ILE A 156 -26.17 -15.57 4.90
C ILE A 156 -26.22 -17.09 4.99
N PRO A 157 -26.91 -17.66 6.00
CA PRO A 157 -27.10 -19.09 6.18
C PRO A 157 -27.73 -19.77 4.97
#